data_AF-A0A7C3ULI4-F1
#
_entry.id   AF-A0A7C3ULI4-F1
#
_cell.length_a   1.000
_cell.length_b   1.000
_cell.length_c   1.000
_cell.angle_alpha   90.00
_cell.angle_beta   90.00
_cell.angle_gamma   90.00
#
_symmetry.space_group_name_H-M   'P 1'
#
loop_
_entity.id
_entity.type
_entity.pdbx_description
1 polymer ?
#
loop_
_entity_poly.entity_id
_entity_poly.type
_entity_poly.pdbx_seq_one_letter_code
_entity_poly.pdbx_strand_id
1 'polypeptide(L)' 'GGGLVKAVANGRQELVGIEIKPEALDPDDVETLNDLVLAAVNSALQEARKMVSQEVSRLTGGLNLPGLF' A
#
# COMPACT_ATOMS: atom_id res chain seq x y z
N GLY A 1 8.92 -7.43 -1.75
CA GLY A 1 9.85 -7.62 -0.62
C GLY A 1 9.45 -8.87 0.12
N GLY A 2 10.40 -9.77 0.42
CA GLY A 2 10.19 -11.18 0.84
C GLY A 2 9.43 -11.44 2.14
N GLY A 3 8.36 -10.71 2.43
CA GLY A 3 7.54 -10.88 3.63
C GLY A 3 8.23 -10.48 4.94
N LEU A 4 9.39 -9.82 4.85
CA LEU A 4 10.19 -9.35 5.98
C LEU A 4 9.70 -8.02 6.56
N VAL A 5 9.18 -7.14 5.71
CA VAL A 5 8.56 -5.87 6.11
C VAL A 5 7.15 -5.81 5.52
N LYS A 6 6.18 -5.42 6.35
CA LYS A 6 4.79 -5.19 5.97
C LYS A 6 4.39 -3.78 6.39
N ALA A 7 3.87 -3.01 5.44
CA ALA A 7 3.27 -1.70 5.70
C ALA A 7 1.76 -1.77 5.44
N VAL A 8 0.98 -1.06 6.26
CA VAL A 8 -0.48 -0.94 6.12
C VAL A 8 -0.83 0.52 5.90
N ALA A 9 -1.53 0.80 4.80
CA ALA A 9 -2.05 2.12 4.47
C ALA A 9 -3.58 2.09 4.36
N ASN A 10 -4.25 3.17 4.77
CA ASN A 10 -5.69 3.32 4.61
C ASN A 10 -6.06 4.04 3.28
N GLY A 11 -7.35 4.13 2.96
CA GLY A 11 -7.84 4.81 1.76
C GLY A 11 -7.60 6.32 1.72
N ARG A 12 -7.19 6.93 2.84
CA ARG A 12 -6.75 8.34 2.92
C ARG A 12 -5.26 8.51 2.66
N GLN A 13 -4.58 7.44 2.23
CA GLN A 13 -3.13 7.38 2.01
C GLN A 13 -2.30 7.62 3.28
N GLU A 14 -2.86 7.29 4.45
CA GLU A 14 -2.14 7.36 5.72
C GLU A 14 -1.58 5.99 6.06
N LEU A 15 -0.31 5.93 6.48
CA LEU A 15 0.24 4.73 7.09
C LEU A 15 -0.34 4.54 8.48
N VAL A 16 -0.90 3.37 8.73
CA VAL A 16 -1.53 2.99 10.01
C VAL A 16 -0.80 1.86 10.72
N GLY A 17 0.21 1.28 10.08
CA GLY A 17 1.04 0.25 10.70
C GLY A 17 2.25 -0.13 9.86
N ILE A 18 3.32 -0.50 10.54
CA ILE A 18 4.52 -1.12 9.98
C ILE A 18 4.90 -2.29 10.90
N GLU A 19 5.17 -3.44 10.31
CA GLU A 19 5.66 -4.63 10.99
C GLU A 19 6.97 -5.06 10.31
N ILE A 20 8.01 -5.25 11.11
CA ILE A 20 9.33 -5.67 10.66
C ILE A 20 9.63 -6.97 11.39
N LYS A 21 9.91 -8.04 10.64
CA LYS A 21 10.26 -9.32 11.25
C LYS A 21 11.71 -9.29 11.75
N PRO A 22 12.05 -10.05 12.80
CA PRO A 22 13.40 -10.08 13.36
C PRO A 22 14.48 -10.44 12.33
N GLU A 23 14.17 -11.25 11.32
CA GLU A 23 15.11 -11.65 10.27
C GLU A 23 15.55 -10.49 9.38
N ALA A 24 14.85 -9.35 9.42
CA ALA A 24 15.24 -8.12 8.71
C ALA A 24 16.15 -7.20 9.55
N LEU A 25 16.37 -7.52 10.84
CA LEU A 25 17.12 -6.70 11.77
C LEU A 25 18.57 -7.19 11.86
N ASP A 26 19.33 -6.94 10.80
CA ASP A 26 20.78 -7.16 10.78
C ASP A 26 21.50 -5.82 11.01
N PRO A 27 22.23 -5.63 12.13
CA PRO A 27 22.96 -4.40 12.39
C PRO A 27 24.12 -4.15 11.41
N ASP A 28 24.60 -5.19 10.73
CA ASP A 28 25.67 -5.09 9.74
C ASP A 28 25.12 -4.78 8.32
N ASP A 29 23.81 -4.90 8.11
CA ASP A 29 23.13 -4.65 6.82
C ASP A 29 21.86 -3.77 6.98
N VAL A 30 22.07 -2.55 7.49
CA VAL A 30 21.01 -1.54 7.64
C VAL A 30 20.50 -1.02 6.29
N GLU A 31 21.33 -1.07 5.24
CA GLU A 31 20.97 -0.60 3.90
C GLU A 31 19.83 -1.45 3.31
N THR A 32 19.95 -2.78 3.39
CA THR A 32 18.87 -3.69 2.94
C THR A 32 17.58 -3.46 3.71
N LEU A 33 17.63 -3.23 5.03
CA LEU A 33 16.43 -2.93 5.82
C LEU A 33 15.73 -1.66 5.35
N ASN A 34 16.50 -0.59 5.08
CA ASN A 34 15.96 0.67 4.58
C ASN A 34 15.24 0.48 3.23
N ASP A 35 15.84 -0.28 2.31
CA ASP A 35 15.25 -0.58 1.01
C ASP A 35 13.95 -1.38 1.14
N LEU A 36 13.92 -2.37 2.04
CA LEU A 36 12.71 -3.16 2.31
C LEU A 36 11.57 -2.29 2.86
N VAL A 37 11.87 -1.38 3.78
CA VAL A 37 10.90 -0.44 4.35
C VAL A 37 10.37 0.49 3.26
N LEU A 38 11.27 1.09 2.46
CA LEU A 38 10.90 1.98 1.37
C LEU A 38 9.98 1.28 0.35
N ALA A 39 10.35 0.06 -0.04
CA ALA A 39 9.56 -0.73 -0.97
C ALA A 39 8.17 -1.09 -0.40
N ALA A 40 8.10 -1.52 0.86
CA ALA A 40 6.84 -1.88 1.52
C ALA A 40 5.89 -0.68 1.64
N VAL A 41 6.40 0.47 2.08
CA VAL A 41 5.59 1.71 2.22
C VAL A 41 5.05 2.18 0.88
N ASN A 42 5.89 2.27 -0.15
CA ASN A 42 5.46 2.71 -1.47
C ASN A 42 4.43 1.75 -2.09
N SER A 43 4.62 0.45 -1.92
CA SER A 43 3.66 -0.56 -2.35
C SER A 43 2.32 -0.39 -1.64
N ALA A 44 2.31 -0.21 -0.32
CA ALA A 44 1.07 -0.02 0.45
C ALA A 44 0.30 1.23 0.01
N LEU A 45 1.00 2.34 -0.23
CA LEU A 45 0.38 3.58 -0.73
C LEU A 45 -0.15 3.43 -2.17
N GLN A 46 0.53 2.66 -3.02
CA GLN A 46 0.07 2.35 -4.37
C GLN A 46 -1.18 1.47 -4.35
N GLU A 47 -1.19 0.44 -3.49
CA GLU A 47 -2.35 -0.43 -3.25
C GLU A 47 -3.55 0.39 -2.77
N ALA A 48 -3.34 1.32 -1.82
CA ALA A 48 -4.39 2.19 -1.31
C ALA A 48 -5.00 3.09 -2.41
N ARG A 49 -4.16 3.70 -3.28
CA ARG A 49 -4.65 4.47 -4.43
C ARG A 49 -5.45 3.60 -5.40
N LYS A 50 -4.98 2.39 -5.66
CA LYS A 50 -5.66 1.44 -6.55
C LYS A 50 -7.01 1.02 -5.97
N MET A 51 -7.08 0.72 -4.67
CA MET A 51 -8.33 0.40 -3.97
C MET A 51 -9.36 1.53 -4.10
N VAL A 52 -8.96 2.78 -3.86
CA VAL A 52 -9.86 3.95 -4.00
C VAL A 52 -10.34 4.10 -5.44
N SER A 53 -9.44 4.02 -6.42
CA SER A 53 -9.79 4.12 -7.84
C SER A 53 -10.77 3.02 -8.27
N GLN A 54 -10.57 1.80 -7.78
CA GLN A 54 -11.46 0.67 -8.03
C GLN A 54 -12.84 0.88 -7.41
N GLU A 55 -12.90 1.38 -6.17
CA GLU A 55 -14.19 1.63 -5.50
C GLU A 55 -14.97 2.75 -6.19
N VAL A 56 -14.31 3.84 -6.59
CA VAL A 56 -14.93 4.90 -7.41
C VAL A 56 -15.44 4.32 -8.73
N SER A 57 -14.62 3.54 -9.44
CA SER A 57 -15.00 2.89 -10.70
C SER A 57 -16.18 1.93 -10.53
N ARG A 58 -16.27 1.23 -9.39
CA ARG A 58 -17.38 0.34 -9.07
C ARG A 58 -18.67 1.11 -8.84
N LEU A 59 -18.59 2.22 -8.11
CA LEU A 59 -19.74 3.09 -7.87
C LEU A 59 -20.21 3.78 -9.16
N THR A 60 -19.30 4.33 -9.96
CA THR A 60 -19.65 5.03 -11.21
C THR A 60 -19.97 4.08 -12.36
N GLY A 61 -19.39 2.88 -12.39
CA GLY A 61 -19.69 1.85 -13.38
C GLY A 61 -20.89 0.97 -13.05
N GLY A 62 -21.32 0.91 -11.79
CA GLY A 62 -22.59 0.31 -11.37
C GLY A 62 -23.78 1.25 -11.53
N LEU A 63 -23.51 2.55 -11.58
CA LEU A 63 -24.45 3.56 -12.05
C LEU A 63 -24.35 3.63 -13.57
N ASN A 64 -25.13 2.80 -14.29
CA ASN A 64 -25.60 3.19 -15.62
C ASN A 64 -26.40 4.49 -15.43
N LEU A 65 -25.73 5.64 -15.33
CA LEU A 65 -26.34 6.95 -15.16
C LEU A 65 -27.12 7.24 -16.45
N PRO A 66 -28.44 7.03 -16.48
CA PRO A 66 -29.21 7.28 -17.68
C PRO A 66 -29.26 8.80 -17.82
N GLY A 67 -28.67 9.34 -18.88
CA GLY A 67 -28.76 10.76 -19.20
C GLY A 67 -27.51 11.62 -18.96
N LEU A 68 -26.30 11.05 -18.94
CA LEU A 68 -25.12 11.83 -19.33
C LEU A 68 -24.90 11.66 -20.84
N PHE A 69 -25.54 12.59 -21.58
CA PHE A 69 -25.76 12.73 -23.03
C PHE A 69 -26.92 11.93 -23.63
#